data_AF-A0A7R9VTW8-F1
#
_entry.id   AF-A0A7R9VTW8-F1
#
_cell.length_a   1.000
_cell.length_b   1.000
_cell.length_c   1.000
_cell.angle_alpha   90.00
_cell.angle_beta   90.00
_cell.angle_gamma   90.00
#
_symmetry.space_group_name_H-M   'P 1'
#
loop_
_entity.id
_entity.type
_entity.pdbx_description
1 polymer ?
#
loop_
_entity_poly.entity_id
_entity_poly.type
_entity_poly.pdbx_seq_one_letter_code
_entity_poly.pdbx_strand_id
1 'polypeptide(L)'
;VADEIALRLAGKEGFVVTEAGFGADIGMEKFFNIKCRASGLKPKCAVIVATVRALKMHGGGPPVSAGKPLAKEYVEENVDLVTKGCCNLVQHITNAKKFGVNVVVAVNRFKTDTDAEIEAVKKAATEAGAFDAVMSNHWALGGEGAADLARAVDRACRASDESNFKFLYDVQKSIRDKIE
;
A
#
# COMPACT_ATOMS: atom_id res chain seq x y z
N VAL A 1 11.11 -19.60 2.83
CA VAL A 1 11.54 -20.42 1.68
C VAL A 1 11.47 -19.67 0.35
N ALA A 2 10.30 -19.42 -0.27
CA ALA A 2 10.24 -18.81 -1.61
C ALA A 2 10.94 -17.43 -1.67
N ASP A 3 10.63 -16.52 -0.74
CA ASP A 3 11.29 -15.20 -0.67
C ASP A 3 12.80 -15.31 -0.46
N GLU A 4 13.28 -16.26 0.34
CA GLU A 4 14.71 -16.44 0.60
C GLU A 4 15.44 -16.97 -0.65
N ILE A 5 14.81 -17.88 -1.39
CA ILE A 5 15.34 -18.34 -2.69
C ILE A 5 15.39 -17.15 -3.65
N ALA A 6 14.31 -16.39 -3.77
CA ALA A 6 14.24 -15.23 -4.65
C ALA A 6 15.31 -14.18 -4.31
N LEU A 7 15.50 -13.87 -3.02
CA LEU A 7 16.50 -12.90 -2.57
C LEU A 7 17.93 -13.34 -2.90
N ARG A 8 18.22 -14.66 -2.86
CA ARG A 8 19.52 -15.19 -3.29
C ARG A 8 19.72 -15.13 -4.80
N LEU A 9 18.66 -15.27 -5.58
CA LEU A 9 18.71 -15.28 -7.05
C LEU A 9 18.66 -13.89 -7.69
N ALA A 10 17.96 -12.94 -7.08
CA ALA A 10 17.80 -11.59 -7.61
C ALA A 10 19.13 -10.81 -7.69
N GLY A 11 20.13 -11.21 -6.88
CA GLY A 11 21.43 -10.53 -6.83
C GLY A 11 21.40 -9.24 -6.01
N LYS A 12 22.54 -8.56 -5.90
CA LYS A 12 22.71 -7.39 -5.01
C LYS A 12 21.87 -6.18 -5.42
N GLU A 13 21.61 -6.03 -6.71
CA GLU A 13 20.82 -4.91 -7.27
C GLU A 13 19.40 -5.34 -7.66
N GLY A 14 19.05 -6.61 -7.44
CA GLY A 14 17.73 -7.13 -7.77
C GLY A 14 16.70 -6.82 -6.70
N PHE A 15 15.44 -6.90 -7.11
CA PHE A 15 14.30 -6.70 -6.24
C PHE A 15 13.50 -7.99 -6.12
N VAL A 16 12.99 -8.26 -4.92
CA VAL A 16 11.97 -9.29 -4.69
C VAL A 16 10.71 -8.58 -4.26
N VAL A 17 9.69 -8.64 -5.11
CA VAL A 17 8.36 -8.12 -4.80
C VAL A 17 7.50 -9.29 -4.34
N THR A 18 6.83 -9.12 -3.20
CA THR A 18 5.94 -10.11 -2.59
C THR A 18 4.76 -9.38 -1.96
N GLU A 19 3.70 -10.10 -1.63
CA GLU A 19 2.47 -9.52 -1.09
C GLU A 19 1.94 -10.30 0.12
N ALA A 20 0.97 -9.70 0.80
CA ALA A 20 0.21 -10.33 1.86
C ALA A 20 -1.29 -10.13 1.57
N GLY A 21 -2.09 -11.15 1.81
CA GLY A 21 -3.54 -11.07 1.58
C GLY A 21 -4.23 -10.10 2.55
N PHE A 22 -5.40 -9.60 2.14
CA PHE A 22 -6.19 -8.56 2.82
C PHE A 22 -5.51 -7.17 2.85
N GLY A 23 -6.10 -6.23 3.59
CA GLY A 23 -5.57 -4.89 3.79
C GLY A 23 -4.32 -4.88 4.68
N ALA A 24 -3.67 -3.71 4.79
CA ALA A 24 -2.42 -3.57 5.52
C ALA A 24 -2.58 -3.72 7.05
N ASP A 25 -3.80 -3.56 7.55
CA ASP A 25 -4.20 -3.84 8.93
C ASP A 25 -4.09 -5.32 9.32
N ILE A 26 -4.24 -6.24 8.36
CA ILE A 26 -4.15 -7.68 8.59
C ILE A 26 -2.92 -8.28 7.90
N GLY A 27 -2.81 -8.11 6.59
CA GLY A 27 -1.79 -8.77 5.77
C GLY A 27 -0.39 -8.26 6.08
N MET A 28 -0.20 -6.95 6.00
CA MET A 28 1.10 -6.31 6.26
C MET A 28 1.49 -6.43 7.74
N GLU A 29 0.55 -6.28 8.67
CA GLU A 29 0.79 -6.51 10.11
C GLU A 29 1.37 -7.92 10.35
N LYS A 30 0.69 -8.96 9.87
CA LYS A 30 1.13 -10.36 10.02
C LYS A 30 2.44 -10.62 9.29
N PHE A 31 2.60 -10.06 8.09
CA PHE A 31 3.83 -10.19 7.32
C PHE A 31 5.02 -9.65 8.13
N PHE A 32 4.90 -8.47 8.72
CA PHE A 32 5.98 -7.88 9.51
C PHE A 32 6.16 -8.56 10.87
N ASN A 33 5.11 -8.68 11.69
CA ASN A 33 5.27 -9.18 13.06
C ASN A 33 5.52 -10.69 13.15
N ILE A 34 5.12 -11.48 12.13
CA ILE A 34 5.25 -12.94 12.13
C ILE A 34 6.30 -13.40 11.12
N LYS A 35 6.10 -13.13 9.82
CA LYS A 35 6.98 -13.67 8.77
C LYS A 35 8.38 -13.04 8.79
N CYS A 36 8.48 -11.71 8.84
CA CYS A 36 9.77 -11.03 8.95
C CYS A 36 10.47 -11.36 10.27
N ARG A 37 9.72 -11.47 11.37
CA ARG A 37 10.27 -11.90 12.66
C ARG A 37 10.87 -13.31 12.61
N ALA A 38 10.13 -14.26 12.05
CA ALA A 38 10.57 -15.66 11.97
C ALA A 38 11.74 -15.87 11.00
N SER A 39 11.78 -15.11 9.90
CA SER A 39 12.82 -15.23 8.87
C SER A 39 14.05 -14.34 9.11
N GLY A 40 13.93 -13.30 9.94
CA GLY A 40 14.95 -12.26 10.09
C GLY A 40 15.02 -11.28 8.90
N LEU A 41 14.19 -11.46 7.87
CA LEU A 41 14.15 -10.58 6.71
C LEU A 41 13.54 -9.23 7.07
N LYS A 42 14.08 -8.16 6.49
CA LYS A 42 13.62 -6.79 6.70
C LYS A 42 13.14 -6.17 5.38
N PRO A 43 11.89 -5.69 5.31
CA PRO A 43 11.39 -5.03 4.11
C PRO A 43 12.03 -3.65 3.96
N LYS A 44 12.44 -3.28 2.74
CA LYS A 44 12.99 -1.94 2.46
C LYS A 44 11.91 -0.89 2.16
N CYS A 45 10.81 -1.31 1.55
CA CYS A 45 9.68 -0.48 1.17
C CYS A 45 8.39 -1.31 1.25
N ALA A 46 7.27 -0.66 1.56
CA ALA A 46 5.93 -1.20 1.41
C ALA A 46 5.19 -0.43 0.31
N VAL A 47 4.56 -1.15 -0.62
CA VAL A 47 3.65 -0.53 -1.60
C VAL A 47 2.23 -0.70 -1.11
N ILE A 48 1.51 0.41 -0.91
CA ILE A 48 0.08 0.39 -0.58
C ILE A 48 -0.69 0.72 -1.85
N VAL A 49 -1.47 -0.26 -2.33
CA VAL A 49 -2.30 -0.08 -3.52
C VAL A 49 -3.65 0.51 -3.12
N ALA A 50 -4.08 1.54 -3.85
CA ALA A 50 -5.40 2.15 -3.70
C ALA A 50 -6.07 2.34 -5.07
N THR A 51 -7.39 2.39 -5.09
CA THR A 51 -8.18 2.78 -6.26
C THR A 51 -9.13 3.89 -5.90
N VAL A 52 -9.42 4.79 -6.83
CA VAL A 52 -10.39 5.87 -6.65
C VAL A 52 -11.73 5.31 -6.20
N ARG A 53 -12.22 4.24 -6.85
CA ARG A 53 -13.50 3.62 -6.50
C ARG A 53 -13.56 3.08 -5.08
N ALA A 54 -12.52 2.38 -4.62
CA ALA A 54 -12.48 1.87 -3.25
C ALA A 54 -12.49 3.01 -2.24
N LEU A 55 -11.76 4.10 -2.51
CA LEU A 55 -11.78 5.27 -1.65
C LEU A 55 -13.15 5.95 -1.64
N LYS A 56 -13.85 6.06 -2.77
CA LYS A 56 -15.25 6.52 -2.77
C LYS A 56 -16.17 5.65 -1.91
N MET A 57 -15.95 4.32 -1.88
CA MET A 57 -16.70 3.42 -0.98
C MET A 57 -16.41 3.76 0.49
N HIS A 58 -15.15 3.91 0.86
CA HIS A 58 -14.76 4.34 2.22
C HIS A 58 -15.21 5.76 2.57
N GLY A 59 -15.45 6.62 1.57
CA GLY A 59 -15.99 7.96 1.73
C GLY A 59 -17.50 8.04 1.94
N GLY A 60 -18.19 6.88 2.00
CA GLY A 60 -19.64 6.82 2.21
C GLY A 60 -20.46 6.66 0.92
N GLY A 61 -19.85 6.21 -0.17
CA GLY A 61 -20.59 5.89 -1.40
C GLY A 61 -21.64 4.77 -1.19
N PRO A 62 -22.60 4.61 -2.12
CA PRO A 62 -23.71 3.65 -2.00
C PRO A 62 -23.25 2.18 -1.89
N PRO A 63 -23.97 1.30 -1.15
CA PRO A 63 -23.59 -0.12 -1.05
C PRO A 63 -23.41 -0.80 -2.41
N VAL A 64 -22.27 -1.47 -2.61
CA VAL A 64 -21.98 -2.25 -3.82
C VAL A 64 -22.44 -3.69 -3.62
N SER A 65 -23.30 -4.19 -4.51
CA SER A 65 -23.78 -5.58 -4.52
C SER A 65 -23.31 -6.30 -5.78
N ALA A 66 -22.83 -7.53 -5.62
CA ALA A 66 -22.42 -8.37 -6.75
C ALA A 66 -23.58 -8.56 -7.74
N GLY A 67 -23.27 -8.47 -9.04
CA GLY A 67 -24.25 -8.63 -10.12
C GLY A 67 -25.14 -7.41 -10.41
N LYS A 68 -25.03 -6.32 -9.62
CA LYS A 68 -25.71 -5.06 -9.93
C LYS A 68 -24.76 -4.07 -10.60
N PRO A 69 -25.26 -3.20 -11.50
CA PRO A 69 -24.48 -2.07 -12.01
C PRO A 69 -23.98 -1.19 -10.86
N LEU A 70 -22.80 -0.61 -11.04
CA LEU A 70 -22.26 0.35 -10.10
C LEU A 70 -23.11 1.63 -10.09
N ALA A 71 -23.30 2.21 -8.91
CA ALA A 71 -23.90 3.52 -8.76
C ALA A 71 -23.07 4.61 -9.47
N LYS A 72 -23.70 5.71 -9.85
CA LYS A 72 -23.08 6.79 -10.64
C LYS A 72 -21.85 7.37 -9.95
N GLU A 73 -21.90 7.49 -8.63
CA GLU A 73 -20.81 7.97 -7.78
C GLU A 73 -19.50 7.20 -8.03
N TYR A 74 -19.57 5.94 -8.44
CA TYR A 74 -18.39 5.09 -8.71
C TYR A 74 -17.86 5.14 -10.14
N VAL A 75 -18.57 5.78 -11.06
CA VAL A 75 -18.25 5.85 -12.49
C VAL A 75 -18.18 7.27 -13.03
N GLU A 76 -18.71 8.25 -12.30
CA GLU A 76 -18.59 9.70 -12.53
C GLU A 76 -17.62 10.31 -11.51
N GLU A 77 -17.05 11.47 -11.84
CA GLU A 77 -16.12 12.18 -10.96
C GLU A 77 -16.79 12.57 -9.63
N ASN A 78 -16.13 12.28 -8.51
CA ASN A 78 -16.53 12.72 -7.19
C ASN A 78 -15.31 12.82 -6.24
N VAL A 79 -14.59 13.93 -6.34
CA VAL A 79 -13.39 14.21 -5.54
C VAL A 79 -13.70 14.30 -4.04
N ASP A 80 -14.89 14.75 -3.64
CA ASP A 80 -15.30 14.84 -2.23
C ASP A 80 -15.39 13.45 -1.58
N LEU A 81 -16.05 12.48 -2.24
CA LEU A 81 -16.10 11.10 -1.77
C LEU A 81 -14.70 10.46 -1.68
N VAL A 82 -13.85 10.70 -2.68
CA VAL A 82 -12.46 10.22 -2.65
C VAL A 82 -11.72 10.78 -1.43
N THR A 83 -11.80 12.11 -1.24
CA THR A 83 -11.12 12.82 -0.15
C THR A 83 -11.60 12.33 1.22
N LYS A 84 -12.91 12.15 1.41
CA LYS A 84 -13.48 11.59 2.64
C LYS A 84 -12.99 10.16 2.91
N GLY A 85 -12.89 9.34 1.86
CA GLY A 85 -12.42 7.96 1.97
C GLY A 85 -10.91 7.81 2.14
N CYS A 86 -10.12 8.84 1.83
CA CYS A 86 -8.68 8.83 2.06
C CYS A 86 -8.30 8.61 3.53
N CYS A 87 -9.21 8.80 4.50
CA CYS A 87 -8.97 8.45 5.90
C CYS A 87 -8.51 6.98 6.07
N ASN A 88 -9.03 6.05 5.26
CA ASN A 88 -8.63 4.65 5.27
C ASN A 88 -7.18 4.48 4.77
N LEU A 89 -6.84 5.12 3.65
CA LEU A 89 -5.48 5.11 3.10
C LEU A 89 -4.46 5.72 4.06
N VAL A 90 -4.80 6.89 4.63
CA VAL A 90 -3.99 7.60 5.64
C VAL A 90 -3.69 6.69 6.83
N GLN A 91 -4.69 5.95 7.32
CA GLN A 91 -4.51 5.01 8.43
C GLN A 91 -3.55 3.87 8.08
N HIS A 92 -3.65 3.28 6.87
CA HIS A 92 -2.73 2.23 6.43
C HIS A 92 -1.30 2.74 6.25
N ILE A 93 -1.10 3.94 5.69
CA ILE A 93 0.22 4.59 5.60
C ILE A 93 0.80 4.79 7.00
N THR A 94 0.00 5.34 7.91
CA THR A 94 0.42 5.57 9.30
C THR A 94 0.81 4.26 10.00
N ASN A 95 0.04 3.20 9.77
CA ASN A 95 0.34 1.87 10.32
C ASN A 95 1.65 1.30 9.78
N ALA A 96 1.91 1.40 8.47
CA ALA A 96 3.18 0.96 7.88
C ALA A 96 4.37 1.75 8.47
N LYS A 97 4.20 3.06 8.66
CA LYS A 97 5.24 3.92 9.25
C LYS A 97 5.55 3.59 10.70
N LYS A 98 4.61 3.03 11.48
CA LYS A 98 4.90 2.55 12.85
C LYS A 98 5.99 1.47 12.86
N PHE A 99 6.12 0.69 11.78
CA PHE A 99 7.19 -0.29 11.60
C PHE A 99 8.51 0.34 11.12
N GLY A 100 8.54 1.62 10.76
CA GLY A 100 9.73 2.30 10.25
C GLY A 100 10.07 1.99 8.79
N VAL A 101 9.07 1.56 7.99
CA VAL A 101 9.25 1.23 6.57
C VAL A 101 8.81 2.39 5.68
N ASN A 102 9.57 2.68 4.63
CA ASN A 102 9.17 3.64 3.59
C ASN A 102 7.92 3.15 2.85
N VAL A 103 6.98 4.05 2.60
CA VAL A 103 5.69 3.71 1.97
C VAL A 103 5.59 4.38 0.61
N VAL A 104 5.35 3.60 -0.45
CA VAL A 104 4.97 4.14 -1.76
C VAL A 104 3.50 3.80 -2.00
N VAL A 105 2.68 4.81 -2.33
CA VAL A 105 1.28 4.58 -2.69
C VAL A 105 1.17 4.41 -4.20
N ALA A 106 0.57 3.29 -4.63
CA ALA A 106 0.24 3.03 -6.01
C ALA A 106 -1.26 3.27 -6.23
N VAL A 107 -1.62 4.35 -6.92
CA VAL A 107 -3.00 4.64 -7.31
C VAL A 107 -3.29 3.92 -8.62
N ASN A 108 -3.92 2.75 -8.55
CA ASN A 108 -4.23 1.95 -9.72
C ASN A 108 -5.41 2.56 -10.49
N ARG A 109 -5.15 3.01 -11.72
CA ARG A 109 -6.10 3.77 -12.54
C ARG A 109 -7.11 2.85 -13.21
N PHE A 110 -8.38 3.22 -13.11
CA PHE A 110 -9.47 2.68 -13.91
C PHE A 110 -9.93 3.67 -14.98
N LYS A 111 -10.65 3.16 -16.00
CA LYS A 111 -11.12 3.95 -17.16
C LYS A 111 -11.95 5.18 -16.77
N THR A 112 -12.69 5.10 -15.66
CA THR A 112 -13.58 6.16 -15.18
C THR A 112 -12.90 7.17 -14.27
N ASP A 113 -11.66 6.89 -13.85
CA ASP A 113 -10.97 7.72 -12.87
C ASP A 113 -10.43 8.99 -13.54
N THR A 114 -10.72 10.13 -12.95
CA THR A 114 -10.22 11.41 -13.44
C THR A 114 -8.88 11.76 -12.82
N ASP A 115 -8.14 12.66 -13.48
CA ASP A 115 -6.85 13.12 -12.95
C ASP A 115 -7.04 13.89 -11.63
N ALA A 116 -8.15 14.64 -11.48
CA ALA A 116 -8.46 15.35 -10.23
C ALA A 116 -8.64 14.40 -9.04
N GLU A 117 -9.31 13.26 -9.25
CA GLU A 117 -9.48 12.24 -8.21
C GLU A 117 -8.14 11.59 -7.85
N ILE A 118 -7.33 11.26 -8.85
CA ILE A 118 -6.01 10.66 -8.64
C ILE A 118 -5.09 11.62 -7.87
N GLU A 119 -5.08 12.91 -8.23
CA GLU A 119 -4.30 13.92 -7.52
C GLU A 119 -4.77 14.12 -6.08
N ALA A 120 -6.08 14.01 -5.80
CA ALA A 120 -6.58 14.05 -4.42
C ALA A 120 -6.05 12.88 -3.58
N VAL A 121 -5.97 11.67 -4.16
CA VAL A 121 -5.38 10.50 -3.48
C VAL A 121 -3.88 10.70 -3.22
N LYS A 122 -3.14 11.15 -4.24
CA LYS A 122 -1.69 11.38 -4.13
C LYS A 122 -1.39 12.45 -3.08
N LYS A 123 -2.15 13.55 -3.07
CA LYS A 123 -2.02 14.61 -2.06
C LYS A 123 -2.22 14.06 -0.65
N ALA A 124 -3.32 13.35 -0.40
CA ALA A 124 -3.61 12.78 0.92
C ALA A 124 -2.53 11.77 1.36
N ALA A 125 -1.99 10.97 0.43
CA ALA A 125 -0.90 10.04 0.71
C ALA A 125 0.40 10.75 1.12
N THR A 126 0.80 11.79 0.37
CA THR A 126 1.99 12.59 0.68
C THR A 126 1.83 13.33 2.01
N GLU A 127 0.65 13.89 2.30
CA GLU A 127 0.36 14.56 3.57
C GLU A 127 0.37 13.58 4.77
N ALA A 128 -0.04 12.32 4.58
CA ALA A 128 0.16 11.25 5.57
C ALA A 128 1.63 10.83 5.73
N GLY A 129 2.50 11.36 4.88
CA GLY A 129 3.93 11.12 4.88
C GLY A 129 4.31 9.79 4.25
N ALA A 130 3.58 9.34 3.23
CA ALA A 130 4.13 8.40 2.26
C ALA A 130 5.41 8.99 1.66
N PHE A 131 6.37 8.11 1.34
CA PHE A 131 7.60 8.50 0.66
C PHE A 131 7.32 9.02 -0.75
N ASP A 132 6.37 8.40 -1.45
CA ASP A 132 5.90 8.83 -2.76
C ASP A 132 4.49 8.30 -3.02
N ALA A 133 3.76 8.93 -3.95
CA ALA A 133 2.45 8.50 -4.39
C ALA A 133 2.32 8.68 -5.90
N VAL A 134 2.14 7.58 -6.62
CA VAL A 134 2.18 7.56 -8.09
C VAL A 134 0.98 6.82 -8.66
N MET A 135 0.50 7.32 -9.80
CA MET A 135 -0.50 6.62 -10.59
C MET A 135 0.15 5.42 -11.27
N SER A 136 -0.58 4.31 -11.36
CA SER A 136 -0.16 3.14 -12.13
C SER A 136 -1.29 2.68 -13.04
N ASN A 137 -0.96 2.39 -14.30
CA ASN A 137 -1.89 1.92 -15.33
C ASN A 137 -1.40 0.62 -15.98
N HIS A 138 -0.74 -0.23 -15.19
CA HIS A 138 -0.14 -1.47 -15.66
C HIS A 138 -1.17 -2.49 -16.15
N TRP A 139 -2.43 -2.41 -15.69
CA TRP A 139 -3.50 -3.24 -16.22
C TRP A 139 -3.72 -3.01 -17.72
N ALA A 140 -3.66 -1.76 -18.18
CA ALA A 140 -3.85 -1.41 -19.59
C ALA A 140 -2.54 -1.43 -20.40
N LEU A 141 -1.41 -1.08 -19.78
CA LEU A 141 -0.14 -0.84 -20.48
C LEU A 141 0.98 -1.83 -20.11
N GLY A 142 0.68 -2.88 -19.36
CA GLY A 142 1.67 -3.84 -18.88
C GLY A 142 2.76 -3.17 -18.02
N GLY A 143 4.00 -3.65 -18.14
CA GLY A 143 5.12 -3.15 -17.33
C GLY A 143 5.39 -1.65 -17.50
N GLU A 144 5.16 -1.09 -18.69
CA GLU A 144 5.36 0.34 -18.96
C GLU A 144 4.43 1.21 -18.09
N GLY A 145 3.18 0.77 -17.87
CA GLY A 145 2.22 1.43 -17.00
C GLY A 145 2.57 1.40 -15.50
N ALA A 146 3.61 0.67 -15.10
CA ALA A 146 4.17 0.67 -13.75
C ALA A 146 5.60 1.23 -13.67
N ALA A 147 6.13 1.81 -14.74
CA ALA A 147 7.51 2.30 -14.75
C ALA A 147 7.77 3.39 -13.69
N ASP A 148 6.81 4.30 -13.49
CA ASP A 148 6.90 5.32 -12.42
C ASP A 148 6.82 4.71 -11.02
N LEU A 149 5.98 3.69 -10.83
CA LEU A 149 5.92 2.93 -9.59
C LEU A 149 7.24 2.22 -9.30
N ALA A 150 7.85 1.58 -10.30
CA ALA A 150 9.14 0.94 -10.16
C ALA A 150 10.23 1.95 -9.77
N ARG A 151 10.26 3.14 -10.41
CA ARG A 151 11.20 4.21 -10.06
C ARG A 151 10.98 4.74 -8.63
N ALA A 152 9.73 4.91 -8.20
CA ALA A 152 9.42 5.35 -6.84
C ALA A 152 9.85 4.31 -5.80
N VAL A 153 9.61 3.03 -6.07
CA VAL A 153 10.03 1.91 -5.21
C VAL A 153 11.55 1.81 -5.14
N ASP A 154 12.28 1.96 -6.25
CA ASP A 154 13.75 1.97 -6.24
C ASP A 154 14.29 3.10 -5.36
N ARG A 155 13.78 4.33 -5.51
CA ARG A 155 14.14 5.46 -4.64
C ARG A 155 13.84 5.18 -3.16
N ALA A 156 12.66 4.67 -2.86
CA ALA A 156 12.25 4.36 -1.49
C ALA A 156 13.12 3.27 -0.86
N CYS A 157 13.49 2.24 -1.63
CA CYS A 157 14.39 1.18 -1.18
C CYS A 157 15.83 1.66 -0.98
N ARG A 158 16.34 2.55 -1.84
CA ARG A 158 17.68 3.15 -1.71
C ARG A 158 17.78 4.11 -0.53
N ALA A 159 16.70 4.82 -0.22
CA ALA A 159 16.61 5.70 0.94
C ALA A 159 16.27 4.95 2.25
N SER A 160 16.10 3.64 2.19
CA SER A 160 15.73 2.83 3.36
C SER A 160 16.93 2.57 4.27
N ASP A 161 16.71 2.70 5.58
CA ASP A 161 17.65 2.27 6.60
C ASP A 161 17.03 1.10 7.38
N GLU A 162 17.64 -0.08 7.26
CA GLU A 162 17.17 -1.32 7.88
C GLU A 162 17.19 -1.29 9.42
N SER A 163 17.88 -0.32 10.03
CA SER A 163 17.85 -0.09 11.48
C SER A 163 16.53 0.52 11.96
N ASN A 164 15.78 1.19 11.08
CA ASN A 164 14.49 1.78 11.41
C ASN A 164 13.38 0.73 11.54
N PHE A 165 13.54 -0.44 10.91
CA PHE A 165 12.52 -1.48 10.95
C PHE A 165 12.36 -2.06 12.36
N LYS A 166 11.15 -1.97 12.90
CA LYS A 166 10.81 -2.46 14.25
C LYS A 166 9.46 -3.16 14.27
N PHE A 167 9.35 -4.16 15.13
CA PHE A 167 8.07 -4.82 15.40
C PHE A 167 7.20 -4.00 16.35
N LEU A 168 5.88 -4.19 16.31
CA LEU A 168 4.94 -3.39 17.12
C LEU A 168 4.84 -3.86 18.57
N TYR A 169 5.31 -5.07 18.87
CA TYR A 169 5.26 -5.65 20.20
C TYR A 169 6.45 -6.57 20.48
N ASP A 170 6.73 -6.77 21.76
CA ASP A 170 7.70 -7.76 22.24
C ASP A 170 7.03 -9.14 22.38
N VAL A 171 7.75 -10.20 22.01
CA VAL A 171 7.31 -11.60 22.20
C VAL A 171 7.23 -12.00 23.67
N GLN A 172 7.91 -11.30 24.58
CA GLN A 172 7.84 -11.58 26.02
C GLN A 172 6.59 -11.02 26.71
N LYS A 173 5.85 -10.12 26.05
CA LYS A 173 4.55 -9.64 26.56
C LYS A 173 3.52 -10.77 26.67
N SER A 174 2.53 -10.59 27.55
CA SER A 174 1.40 -11.52 27.61
C SER A 174 0.64 -11.56 26.28
N ILE A 175 -0.13 -12.62 26.04
CA ILE A 175 -0.95 -12.72 24.82
C ILE A 175 -1.93 -11.52 24.75
N ARG A 176 -2.49 -11.11 25.89
CA ARG A 176 -3.42 -9.99 25.98
C ARG A 176 -2.76 -8.66 25.59
N ASP A 177 -1.59 -8.37 26.13
CA ASP A 177 -0.88 -7.10 25.85
C ASP A 177 -0.31 -7.01 24.42
N LYS A 178 -0.33 -8.11 23.66
CA LYS A 178 0.00 -8.11 22.23
C LYS A 178 -1.23 -7.83 21.36
N ILE A 179 -2.44 -8.06 21.88
CA ILE A 179 -3.71 -7.84 21.20
C ILE A 179 -4.19 -6.39 21.42
N GLU A 180 -3.99 -5.84 22.62
CA GLU A 180 -4.27 -4.44 22.97
C GLU A 180 -3.28 -3.46 22.31
#